data_AF-A0A3B8NYC1-F1
#
_entry.id   AF-A0A3B8NYC1-F1
#
_cell.length_a   1.000
_cell.length_b   1.000
_cell.length_c   1.000
_cell.angle_alpha   90.00
_cell.angle_beta   90.00
_cell.angle_gamma   90.00
#
_symmetry.space_group_name_H-M   'P 1'
#
loop_
_entity.id
_entity.type
_entity.pdbx_description
1 polymer ?
#
loop_
_entity_poly.entity_id
_entity_poly.type
_entity_poly.pdbx_seq_one_letter_code
_entity_poly.pdbx_strand_id
1 'polypeptide(L)'
;MMISQDIFPIGVNDHAVDLFEGQYRVKNGMAYNSYVIRDEKIAVMDTVDVHFLHEWLDNLQKVLDGRQPDYLIIQHMEPDHAGSVAAFLKLYKQTVVVATAKAFGMCRQFFGEDYADRRVVVSENDTLTLGRHTLTFLTAPMVHWPEVMVTYDSKDKVLFSADGFGKFGANDIDEPWDDEARRYYIGIVGKYGAQVQNLLKKAAALDIRAICPLHGPVLTENLAHYLKLYDLWSSYAVEKEGVVIAYTSVYGNTKAAAELLEEKLRENGCPQVAVYDLARCDMAQAVADAFSFGKLVLATTTYNADVFPFMREFLDHLTERGFKNRTVGLIENGSWAPQAARVMKEMLAPCKNLTFVEPTVKILSALNSESRAQVQALADELCRAYAQHPKTVNDPEALFDIGYGLYVVTTSDGKKDNGLIVNTVTQVTDSPKRVAVTVNKENFSYHTILQTGILNVNCLSVDAPFSLIERFGFQSGRTAEKFGGETKLRSENGLVYLSQYVNAFFSVKVEQCVDLGTHGMFIGTVTEARVLSQKDTMTYAYYQKHVKPKPQTDGKKGFVCKVCGYVYEGDTLPDDFICPLCKHGAADFEPIGE
;
A
#
# COMPACT_ATOMS: atom_id res chain seq x y z
N MET A 1 -7.63 -2.32 -38.14
CA MET A 1 -6.97 -3.27 -37.21
C MET A 1 -8.05 -4.20 -36.69
N MET A 2 -7.86 -5.52 -36.65
CA MET A 2 -8.82 -6.45 -36.04
C MET A 2 -8.31 -6.83 -34.65
N ILE A 3 -9.19 -6.90 -33.64
CA ILE A 3 -8.82 -7.26 -32.25
C ILE A 3 -8.65 -8.78 -32.17
N SER A 4 -9.54 -9.51 -32.83
CA SER A 4 -9.47 -10.94 -33.09
C SER A 4 -9.98 -11.23 -34.50
N GLN A 5 -10.20 -12.50 -34.87
CA GLN A 5 -10.83 -12.82 -36.16
C GLN A 5 -12.28 -12.36 -36.26
N ASP A 6 -12.97 -12.24 -35.12
CA ASP A 6 -14.42 -12.02 -35.05
C ASP A 6 -14.79 -10.68 -34.39
N ILE A 7 -13.83 -9.98 -33.77
CA ILE A 7 -14.04 -8.71 -33.06
C ILE A 7 -13.37 -7.54 -33.78
N PHE A 8 -14.17 -6.52 -34.11
CA PHE A 8 -13.77 -5.38 -34.95
C PHE A 8 -13.99 -4.05 -34.22
N PRO A 9 -12.99 -3.16 -34.17
CA PRO A 9 -13.21 -1.78 -33.74
C PRO A 9 -13.91 -0.99 -34.86
N ILE A 10 -14.93 -0.22 -34.48
CA ILE A 10 -15.70 0.66 -35.38
C ILE A 10 -15.82 2.10 -34.85
N GLY A 11 -15.07 2.41 -33.79
CA GLY A 11 -15.03 3.74 -33.19
C GLY A 11 -14.47 4.83 -34.09
N VAL A 12 -14.29 6.01 -33.50
CA VAL A 12 -13.93 7.27 -34.19
C VAL A 12 -12.92 8.06 -33.34
N ASN A 13 -12.20 8.98 -33.99
CA ASN A 13 -11.30 9.92 -33.32
C ASN A 13 -11.82 11.35 -33.49
N ASP A 14 -12.04 12.05 -32.38
CA ASP A 14 -12.34 13.47 -32.33
C ASP A 14 -11.05 14.27 -32.17
N HIS A 15 -10.62 14.88 -33.26
CA HIS A 15 -9.47 15.79 -33.29
C HIS A 15 -9.84 17.26 -33.04
N ALA A 16 -11.14 17.57 -32.99
CA ALA A 16 -11.65 18.92 -32.85
C ALA A 16 -11.96 19.31 -31.40
N VAL A 17 -12.20 18.32 -30.53
CA VAL A 17 -12.43 18.55 -29.09
C VAL A 17 -11.20 19.17 -28.44
N ASP A 18 -11.40 20.31 -27.77
CA ASP A 18 -10.39 20.99 -26.97
C ASP A 18 -10.54 20.66 -25.48
N LEU A 19 -11.79 20.47 -25.02
CA LEU A 19 -12.18 20.10 -23.67
C LEU A 19 -13.11 18.88 -23.65
N PHE A 20 -12.62 17.76 -23.11
CA PHE A 20 -13.47 16.62 -22.81
C PHE A 20 -14.31 16.88 -21.55
N GLU A 21 -15.59 16.52 -21.59
CA GLU A 21 -16.62 16.88 -20.58
C GLU A 21 -16.71 18.39 -20.27
N GLY A 22 -16.18 19.23 -21.16
CA GLY A 22 -16.07 20.68 -20.94
C GLY A 22 -15.06 21.07 -19.85
N GLN A 23 -14.21 20.16 -19.38
CA GLN A 23 -13.27 20.40 -18.28
C GLN A 23 -11.82 19.97 -18.59
N TYR A 24 -11.60 18.81 -19.20
CA TYR A 24 -10.27 18.23 -19.36
C TYR A 24 -9.66 18.62 -20.70
N ARG A 25 -8.50 19.28 -20.67
CA ARG A 25 -7.81 19.71 -21.89
C ARG A 25 -7.26 18.51 -22.67
N VAL A 26 -7.72 18.28 -23.88
CA VAL A 26 -7.35 17.09 -24.67
C VAL A 26 -6.66 17.51 -25.96
N LYS A 27 -5.39 17.94 -25.83
CA LYS A 27 -4.63 18.54 -26.95
C LYS A 27 -4.47 17.60 -28.16
N ASN A 28 -4.51 16.30 -27.92
CA ASN A 28 -4.38 15.24 -28.92
C ASN A 28 -5.73 14.59 -29.25
N GLY A 29 -6.84 15.28 -28.98
CA GLY A 29 -8.18 14.80 -29.25
C GLY A 29 -8.68 13.73 -28.27
N MET A 30 -9.75 13.05 -28.66
CA MET A 30 -10.36 11.95 -27.91
C MET A 30 -10.74 10.81 -28.84
N ALA A 31 -10.67 9.56 -28.37
CA ALA A 31 -11.25 8.42 -29.06
C ALA A 31 -12.61 8.06 -28.45
N TYR A 32 -13.61 7.81 -29.30
CA TYR A 32 -14.88 7.19 -28.90
C TYR A 32 -14.95 5.80 -29.53
N ASN A 33 -14.62 4.79 -28.73
CA ASN A 33 -14.56 3.43 -29.20
C ASN A 33 -15.94 2.78 -29.19
N SER A 34 -16.17 1.94 -30.20
CA SER A 34 -17.29 1.03 -30.28
C SER A 34 -16.81 -0.22 -31.01
N TYR A 35 -17.42 -1.37 -30.73
CA TYR A 35 -16.94 -2.66 -31.20
C TYR A 35 -18.06 -3.50 -31.80
N VAL A 36 -17.71 -4.37 -32.75
CA VAL A 36 -18.65 -5.36 -33.33
C VAL A 36 -18.10 -6.76 -33.13
N ILE A 37 -18.93 -7.66 -32.61
CA ILE A 37 -18.65 -9.08 -32.52
C ILE A 37 -19.47 -9.78 -33.62
N ARG A 38 -18.76 -10.41 -34.57
CA ARG A 38 -19.38 -11.18 -35.66
C ARG A 38 -19.42 -12.65 -35.30
N ASP A 39 -20.63 -13.19 -35.21
CA ASP A 39 -20.84 -14.62 -35.04
C ASP A 39 -22.09 -15.07 -35.81
N GLU A 40 -22.74 -16.17 -35.41
CA GLU A 40 -24.08 -16.51 -35.88
C GLU A 40 -25.05 -15.35 -35.68
N LYS A 41 -24.97 -14.69 -34.52
CA LYS A 41 -25.58 -13.40 -34.21
C LYS A 41 -24.53 -12.31 -34.10
N ILE A 42 -24.89 -11.08 -34.47
CA ILE A 42 -24.01 -9.91 -34.42
C ILE A 42 -24.38 -9.05 -33.22
N ALA A 43 -23.39 -8.71 -32.40
CA ALA A 43 -23.52 -7.73 -31.34
C ALA A 43 -22.70 -6.47 -31.65
N VAL A 44 -23.32 -5.31 -31.47
CA VAL A 44 -22.66 -4.00 -31.45
C VAL A 44 -22.51 -3.58 -29.99
N MET A 45 -21.29 -3.20 -29.59
CA MET A 45 -20.93 -2.78 -28.24
C MET A 45 -20.86 -1.25 -28.21
N ASP A 46 -21.79 -0.66 -27.45
CA ASP A 46 -21.97 0.78 -27.28
C ASP A 46 -22.07 1.53 -28.63
N THR A 47 -22.27 2.83 -28.57
CA THR A 47 -22.27 3.70 -29.74
C THR A 47 -21.21 4.80 -29.55
N VAL A 48 -21.38 5.94 -30.19
CA VAL A 48 -20.48 7.08 -30.08
C VAL A 48 -21.30 8.36 -29.90
N ASP A 49 -20.60 9.44 -29.58
CA ASP A 49 -21.16 10.79 -29.60
C ASP A 49 -21.91 11.06 -30.91
N VAL A 50 -23.04 11.75 -30.81
CA VAL A 50 -23.94 12.01 -31.94
C VAL A 50 -23.26 12.79 -33.08
N HIS A 51 -22.24 13.60 -32.80
CA HIS A 51 -21.48 14.34 -33.82
C HIS A 51 -20.76 13.39 -34.79
N PHE A 52 -20.43 12.18 -34.34
CA PHE A 52 -19.73 11.16 -35.13
C PHE A 52 -20.65 10.06 -35.68
N LEU A 53 -21.98 10.22 -35.54
CA LEU A 53 -22.98 9.22 -35.95
C LEU A 53 -22.74 8.69 -37.36
N HIS A 54 -22.51 9.57 -38.34
CA HIS A 54 -22.39 9.17 -39.75
C HIS A 54 -21.11 8.37 -40.00
N GLU A 55 -19.97 8.82 -39.47
CA GLU A 55 -18.69 8.11 -39.62
C GLU A 55 -18.73 6.73 -38.94
N TRP A 56 -19.30 6.66 -37.73
CA TRP A 56 -19.48 5.40 -37.02
C TRP A 56 -20.42 4.45 -37.75
N LEU A 57 -21.53 4.94 -38.33
CA LEU A 57 -22.42 4.12 -39.16
C LEU A 57 -21.73 3.60 -40.43
N ASP A 58 -20.88 4.40 -41.08
CA ASP A 58 -20.10 3.97 -42.23
C ASP A 58 -19.10 2.86 -41.84
N ASN A 59 -18.45 2.98 -40.68
CA ASN A 59 -17.56 1.95 -40.15
C ASN A 59 -18.31 0.66 -39.80
N LEU A 60 -19.47 0.79 -39.15
CA LEU A 60 -20.36 -0.33 -38.85
C LEU A 60 -20.81 -1.06 -40.13
N GLN A 61 -21.28 -0.33 -41.16
CA GLN A 61 -21.76 -0.92 -42.40
C GLN A 61 -20.69 -1.75 -43.11
N LYS A 62 -19.43 -1.28 -43.11
CA LYS A 62 -18.29 -2.02 -43.66
C LYS A 62 -18.08 -3.36 -42.95
N VAL A 63 -18.22 -3.39 -41.62
CA VAL A 63 -18.06 -4.62 -40.83
C VAL A 63 -19.27 -5.56 -40.95
N LEU A 64 -20.48 -5.00 -41.04
CA LEU A 64 -21.71 -5.77 -41.19
C LEU A 64 -21.77 -6.53 -42.52
N ASP A 65 -21.20 -5.97 -43.60
CA ASP A 65 -21.13 -6.62 -44.92
C ASP A 65 -22.50 -7.15 -45.39
N GLY A 66 -23.52 -6.28 -45.30
CA GLY A 66 -24.91 -6.57 -45.66
C GLY A 66 -25.73 -7.34 -44.60
N ARG A 67 -25.11 -7.85 -43.53
CA ARG A 67 -25.83 -8.44 -42.39
C ARG A 67 -26.49 -7.35 -41.53
N GLN A 68 -27.44 -7.76 -40.70
CA GLN A 68 -28.13 -6.87 -39.75
C GLN A 68 -27.62 -7.17 -38.32
N PRO A 69 -27.48 -6.17 -37.45
CA PRO A 69 -27.10 -6.38 -36.06
C PRO A 69 -28.27 -6.97 -35.26
N ASP A 70 -28.02 -8.08 -34.57
CA ASP A 70 -29.00 -8.75 -33.71
C ASP A 70 -29.13 -8.06 -32.35
N TYR A 71 -27.99 -7.61 -31.79
CA TYR A 71 -27.92 -6.96 -30.47
C TYR A 71 -27.20 -5.62 -30.50
N LEU A 72 -27.70 -4.68 -29.70
CA LEU A 72 -26.96 -3.50 -29.24
C LEU A 72 -26.77 -3.65 -27.73
N ILE A 73 -25.52 -3.79 -27.29
CA ILE A 73 -25.16 -3.91 -25.89
C ILE A 73 -24.74 -2.54 -25.39
N ILE A 74 -25.46 -2.01 -24.41
CA ILE A 74 -25.19 -0.69 -23.83
C ILE A 74 -24.58 -0.88 -22.44
N GLN A 75 -23.28 -0.68 -22.34
CA GLN A 75 -22.50 -0.79 -21.13
C GLN A 75 -22.56 0.48 -20.29
N HIS A 76 -22.65 1.63 -20.96
CA HIS A 76 -22.64 2.95 -20.33
C HIS A 76 -23.55 3.93 -21.10
N MET A 77 -24.31 4.74 -20.36
CA MET A 77 -25.29 5.67 -20.91
C MET A 77 -24.78 7.11 -21.10
N GLU A 78 -23.51 7.39 -20.82
CA GLU A 78 -22.95 8.72 -21.05
C GLU A 78 -23.01 9.07 -22.55
N PRO A 79 -23.42 10.30 -22.93
CA PRO A 79 -23.74 10.62 -24.33
C PRO A 79 -22.60 10.48 -25.34
N ASP A 80 -21.35 10.51 -24.92
CA ASP A 80 -20.19 10.29 -25.77
C ASP A 80 -20.04 8.82 -26.23
N HIS A 81 -20.76 7.90 -25.59
CA HIS A 81 -20.88 6.49 -25.99
C HIS A 81 -22.32 6.06 -26.26
N ALA A 82 -23.32 6.83 -25.82
CA ALA A 82 -24.74 6.51 -25.99
C ALA A 82 -25.50 7.48 -26.91
N GLY A 83 -24.88 8.58 -27.34
CA GLY A 83 -25.55 9.66 -28.09
C GLY A 83 -26.18 9.20 -29.40
N SER A 84 -25.64 8.13 -29.99
CA SER A 84 -26.10 7.58 -31.27
C SER A 84 -27.11 6.42 -31.14
N VAL A 85 -27.46 5.98 -29.92
CA VAL A 85 -28.37 4.84 -29.67
C VAL A 85 -29.73 5.00 -30.36
N ALA A 86 -30.39 6.15 -30.18
CA ALA A 86 -31.72 6.37 -30.75
C ALA A 86 -31.71 6.43 -32.29
N ALA A 87 -30.64 6.96 -32.90
CA ALA A 87 -30.48 6.99 -34.34
C ALA A 87 -30.22 5.60 -34.91
N PHE A 88 -29.33 4.83 -34.28
CA PHE A 88 -29.05 3.44 -34.61
C PHE A 88 -30.32 2.58 -34.56
N LEU A 89 -31.12 2.67 -33.51
CA LEU A 89 -32.32 1.84 -33.33
C LEU A 89 -33.49 2.23 -34.25
N LYS A 90 -33.46 3.44 -34.83
CA LYS A 90 -34.38 3.84 -35.91
C LYS A 90 -34.01 3.18 -37.25
N LEU A 91 -32.71 3.01 -37.50
CA LEU A 91 -32.18 2.35 -38.70
C LEU A 91 -32.34 0.82 -38.61
N TYR A 92 -31.94 0.24 -37.48
CA TYR A 92 -31.98 -1.20 -37.21
C TYR A 92 -33.13 -1.55 -36.25
N LYS A 93 -34.35 -1.57 -36.80
CA LYS A 93 -35.60 -1.71 -36.02
C LYS A 93 -35.82 -3.08 -35.38
N GLN A 94 -35.08 -4.10 -35.82
CA GLN A 94 -35.18 -5.46 -35.29
C GLN A 94 -34.10 -5.77 -34.24
N THR A 95 -33.14 -4.87 -34.04
CA THR A 95 -32.07 -5.06 -33.05
C THR A 95 -32.64 -5.06 -31.65
N VAL A 96 -32.23 -6.04 -30.85
CA VAL A 96 -32.57 -6.18 -29.43
C VAL A 96 -31.56 -5.40 -28.59
N VAL A 97 -32.05 -4.57 -27.68
CA VAL A 97 -31.20 -3.78 -26.78
C VAL A 97 -30.89 -4.59 -25.52
N VAL A 98 -29.62 -4.69 -25.15
CA VAL A 98 -29.15 -5.44 -23.97
C VAL A 98 -28.46 -4.48 -23.02
N ALA A 99 -29.01 -4.30 -21.83
CA ALA A 99 -28.46 -3.35 -20.84
C ALA A 99 -28.95 -3.66 -19.42
N THR A 100 -28.41 -2.96 -18.42
CA THR A 100 -28.91 -3.06 -17.04
C THR A 100 -30.27 -2.37 -16.89
N ALA A 101 -31.01 -2.73 -15.83
CA ALA A 101 -32.30 -2.08 -15.53
C ALA A 101 -32.16 -0.55 -15.34
N LYS A 102 -31.03 -0.10 -14.77
CA LYS A 102 -30.73 1.32 -14.60
C LYS A 102 -30.48 2.00 -15.94
N ALA A 103 -29.73 1.36 -16.84
CA ALA A 103 -29.47 1.88 -18.17
C ALA A 103 -30.78 2.08 -18.96
N PHE A 104 -31.72 1.13 -18.89
CA PHE A 104 -33.05 1.33 -19.51
C PHE A 104 -33.86 2.47 -18.89
N GLY A 105 -33.72 2.70 -17.58
CA GLY A 105 -34.27 3.88 -16.93
C GLY A 105 -33.71 5.18 -17.53
N MET A 106 -32.41 5.22 -17.81
CA MET A 106 -31.73 6.35 -18.46
C MET A 106 -32.06 6.46 -19.96
N CYS A 107 -32.21 5.35 -20.70
CA CYS A 107 -32.71 5.37 -22.08
C CYS A 107 -34.05 6.11 -22.17
N ARG A 108 -34.97 5.83 -21.24
CA ARG A 108 -36.25 6.52 -21.20
C ARG A 108 -36.08 8.03 -20.95
N GLN A 109 -35.11 8.43 -20.13
CA GLN A 109 -34.84 9.83 -19.84
C GLN A 109 -34.22 10.57 -21.04
N PHE A 110 -33.22 9.97 -21.69
CA PHE A 110 -32.52 10.58 -22.82
C PHE A 110 -33.31 10.52 -24.13
N PHE A 111 -34.03 9.42 -24.38
CA PHE A 111 -34.62 9.12 -25.68
C PHE A 111 -36.15 9.01 -25.66
N GLY A 112 -36.79 9.07 -24.49
CA GLY A 112 -38.24 8.96 -24.33
C GLY A 112 -38.79 7.53 -24.39
N GLU A 113 -37.94 6.52 -24.57
CA GLU A 113 -38.32 5.11 -24.72
C GLU A 113 -37.27 4.19 -24.07
N ASP A 114 -37.71 3.04 -23.57
CA ASP A 114 -36.86 2.01 -22.96
C ASP A 114 -36.85 0.68 -23.75
N TYR A 115 -37.42 0.69 -24.95
CA TYR A 115 -37.45 -0.40 -25.93
C TYR A 115 -38.05 -1.69 -25.38
N ALA A 116 -39.13 -1.58 -24.61
CA ALA A 116 -39.74 -2.69 -23.88
C ALA A 116 -40.19 -3.88 -24.77
N ASP A 117 -40.48 -3.63 -26.04
CA ASP A 117 -40.85 -4.65 -27.04
C ASP A 117 -39.65 -5.46 -27.56
N ARG A 118 -38.42 -4.94 -27.40
CA ARG A 118 -37.19 -5.55 -27.93
C ARG A 118 -35.97 -5.29 -27.04
N ARG A 119 -36.11 -5.58 -25.74
CA ARG A 119 -35.00 -5.49 -24.79
C ARG A 119 -34.72 -6.76 -24.01
N VAL A 120 -33.48 -6.89 -23.56
CA VAL A 120 -33.02 -7.87 -22.58
C VAL A 120 -32.39 -7.10 -21.42
N VAL A 121 -32.97 -7.27 -20.23
CA VAL A 121 -32.44 -6.69 -18.99
C VAL A 121 -31.45 -7.68 -18.39
N VAL A 122 -30.19 -7.27 -18.27
CA VAL A 122 -29.12 -8.12 -17.71
C VAL A 122 -28.70 -7.64 -16.31
N SER A 123 -28.26 -8.60 -15.51
CA SER A 123 -27.73 -8.46 -14.16
C SER A 123 -26.35 -9.11 -14.05
N GLU A 124 -25.74 -9.00 -12.87
CA GLU A 124 -24.44 -9.62 -12.58
C GLU A 124 -24.43 -11.12 -12.93
N ASN A 125 -23.43 -11.53 -13.71
CA ASN A 125 -23.18 -12.89 -14.20
C ASN A 125 -24.22 -13.45 -15.18
N ASP A 126 -25.20 -12.65 -15.63
CA ASP A 126 -26.04 -13.06 -16.76
C ASP A 126 -25.17 -13.26 -18.01
N THR A 127 -25.65 -14.11 -18.91
CA THR A 127 -24.93 -14.46 -20.14
C THR A 127 -25.77 -14.32 -21.39
N LEU A 128 -25.10 -14.05 -22.51
CA LEU A 128 -25.71 -13.97 -23.84
C LEU A 128 -24.82 -14.68 -24.86
N THR A 129 -25.36 -15.73 -25.50
CA THR A 129 -24.65 -16.47 -26.55
C THR A 129 -24.99 -15.92 -27.93
N LEU A 130 -23.94 -15.58 -28.69
CA LEU A 130 -24.03 -15.12 -30.08
C LEU A 130 -23.81 -16.26 -31.08
N GLY A 131 -23.41 -17.44 -30.61
CA GLY A 131 -23.02 -18.60 -31.41
C GLY A 131 -21.86 -19.30 -30.71
N ARG A 132 -20.66 -19.13 -31.24
CA ARG A 132 -19.38 -19.51 -30.62
C ARG A 132 -18.96 -18.58 -29.48
N HIS A 133 -19.36 -17.30 -29.51
CA HIS A 133 -19.11 -16.33 -28.45
C HIS A 133 -20.21 -16.40 -27.38
N THR A 134 -19.80 -16.41 -26.11
CA THR A 134 -20.69 -16.23 -24.97
C THR A 134 -20.19 -15.07 -24.14
N LEU A 135 -21.04 -14.04 -24.05
CA LEU A 135 -20.81 -12.82 -23.30
C LEU A 135 -21.31 -13.02 -21.87
N THR A 136 -20.51 -12.59 -20.90
CA THR A 136 -20.87 -12.54 -19.47
C THR A 136 -20.86 -11.08 -19.01
N PHE A 137 -21.93 -10.64 -18.36
CA PHE A 137 -22.07 -9.27 -17.89
C PHE A 137 -21.69 -9.15 -16.42
N LEU A 138 -20.82 -8.20 -16.07
CA LEU A 138 -20.44 -7.89 -14.69
C LEU A 138 -20.82 -6.45 -14.38
N THR A 139 -21.57 -6.21 -13.31
CA THR A 139 -21.96 -4.84 -12.95
C THR A 139 -20.77 -4.10 -12.33
N ALA A 140 -20.61 -2.83 -12.70
CA ALA A 140 -19.56 -1.94 -12.24
C ALA A 140 -20.15 -0.59 -11.78
N PRO A 141 -21.11 -0.58 -10.83
CA PRO A 141 -21.80 0.63 -10.44
C PRO A 141 -20.84 1.67 -9.84
N MET A 142 -21.00 2.91 -10.28
CA MET A 142 -20.13 4.05 -9.96
C MET A 142 -18.70 3.91 -10.48
N VAL A 143 -18.50 3.19 -11.59
CA VAL A 143 -17.24 3.17 -12.35
C VAL A 143 -17.50 3.70 -13.77
N HIS A 144 -17.84 4.97 -13.97
CA HIS A 144 -18.08 6.03 -12.97
C HIS A 144 -19.56 6.35 -12.73
N TRP A 145 -20.46 5.87 -13.59
CA TRP A 145 -21.91 6.05 -13.45
C TRP A 145 -22.64 4.83 -12.82
N PRO A 146 -23.85 5.00 -12.26
CA PRO A 146 -24.53 3.95 -11.48
C PRO A 146 -25.03 2.75 -12.29
N GLU A 147 -25.19 2.85 -13.61
CA GLU A 147 -25.68 1.82 -14.51
C GLU A 147 -24.58 0.98 -15.16
N VAL A 148 -23.33 1.41 -15.05
CA VAL A 148 -22.20 0.84 -15.78
C VAL A 148 -22.08 -0.66 -15.55
N MET A 149 -21.83 -1.38 -16.64
CA MET A 149 -21.43 -2.78 -16.63
C MET A 149 -20.23 -2.99 -17.56
N VAL A 150 -19.47 -4.05 -17.32
CA VAL A 150 -18.44 -4.54 -18.26
C VAL A 150 -18.88 -5.87 -18.83
N THR A 151 -18.45 -6.18 -20.05
CA THR A 151 -18.83 -7.39 -20.77
C THR A 151 -17.61 -8.22 -21.08
N TYR A 152 -17.61 -9.50 -20.71
CA TYR A 152 -16.52 -10.42 -21.00
C TYR A 152 -16.94 -11.44 -22.05
N ASP A 153 -16.17 -11.54 -23.14
CA ASP A 153 -16.29 -12.61 -24.12
C ASP A 153 -15.40 -13.80 -23.75
N SER A 154 -16.06 -14.92 -23.45
CA SER A 154 -15.38 -16.16 -23.04
C SER A 154 -14.62 -16.87 -24.16
N LYS A 155 -14.92 -16.60 -25.43
CA LYS A 155 -14.26 -17.24 -26.57
C LYS A 155 -12.89 -16.61 -26.83
N ASP A 156 -12.86 -15.30 -27.10
CA ASP A 156 -11.62 -14.60 -27.44
C ASP A 156 -10.91 -14.02 -26.21
N LYS A 157 -11.50 -14.17 -25.02
CA LYS A 157 -10.91 -13.73 -23.74
C LYS A 157 -10.79 -12.20 -23.68
N VAL A 158 -11.80 -11.50 -24.19
CA VAL A 158 -11.82 -10.04 -24.29
C VAL A 158 -12.74 -9.44 -23.23
N LEU A 159 -12.25 -8.45 -22.49
CA LEU A 159 -13.05 -7.63 -21.59
C LEU A 159 -13.35 -6.29 -22.25
N PHE A 160 -14.62 -6.05 -22.59
CA PHE A 160 -15.12 -4.72 -22.92
C PHE A 160 -15.38 -3.98 -21.60
N SER A 161 -14.61 -2.93 -21.33
CA SER A 161 -14.46 -2.39 -19.97
C SER A 161 -15.22 -1.11 -19.69
N ALA A 162 -16.13 -0.71 -20.58
CA ALA A 162 -16.70 0.64 -20.59
C ALA A 162 -15.56 1.68 -20.51
N ASP A 163 -15.69 2.71 -19.67
CA ASP A 163 -14.64 3.71 -19.44
C ASP A 163 -13.42 3.19 -18.67
N GLY A 164 -13.57 2.04 -18.00
CA GLY A 164 -12.46 1.38 -17.32
C GLY A 164 -11.32 1.11 -18.31
N PHE A 165 -10.08 1.36 -17.87
CA PHE A 165 -8.84 1.24 -18.64
C PHE A 165 -8.67 2.24 -19.80
N GLY A 166 -9.53 3.25 -19.90
CA GLY A 166 -9.40 4.32 -20.88
C GLY A 166 -8.25 5.29 -20.58
N LYS A 167 -7.95 6.14 -21.57
CA LYS A 167 -7.09 7.31 -21.45
C LYS A 167 -7.65 8.47 -22.26
N PHE A 168 -7.22 9.69 -21.93
CA PHE A 168 -7.39 10.82 -22.85
C PHE A 168 -6.50 10.66 -24.09
N GLY A 169 -6.95 11.19 -25.23
CA GLY A 169 -6.23 11.15 -26.51
C GLY A 169 -6.93 10.34 -27.60
N ALA A 170 -6.71 10.73 -28.85
CA ALA A 170 -7.15 9.97 -30.03
C ALA A 170 -6.26 8.74 -30.29
N ASN A 171 -6.83 7.69 -30.87
CA ASN A 171 -6.15 6.41 -31.07
C ASN A 171 -5.16 6.37 -32.24
N ASP A 172 -5.22 7.37 -33.12
CA ASP A 172 -4.30 7.54 -34.25
C ASP A 172 -3.09 8.44 -33.90
N ILE A 173 -2.98 8.88 -32.65
CA ILE A 173 -1.81 9.59 -32.11
C ILE A 173 -0.97 8.64 -31.27
N ASP A 174 0.32 8.55 -31.58
CA ASP A 174 1.28 7.75 -30.82
C ASP A 174 1.68 8.48 -29.53
N GLU A 175 1.10 8.05 -28.42
CA GLU A 175 1.40 8.57 -27.08
C GLU A 175 1.29 7.47 -26.02
N PRO A 176 2.21 7.47 -25.03
CA PRO A 176 2.19 6.49 -23.93
C PRO A 176 0.84 6.45 -23.22
N TRP A 177 0.44 5.25 -22.77
CA TRP A 177 -0.83 5.07 -22.07
C TRP A 177 -0.79 5.65 -20.65
N ASP A 178 0.25 5.35 -19.88
CA ASP A 178 0.31 5.54 -18.43
C ASP A 178 -0.08 6.95 -17.94
N ASP A 179 0.49 8.01 -18.52
CA ASP A 179 0.30 9.36 -17.99
C ASP A 179 -1.10 9.92 -18.29
N GLU A 180 -1.60 9.76 -19.51
CA GLU A 180 -2.97 10.18 -19.86
C GLU A 180 -4.02 9.23 -19.27
N ALA A 181 -3.71 7.95 -19.07
CA ALA A 181 -4.59 7.02 -18.36
C ALA A 181 -4.68 7.35 -16.87
N ARG A 182 -3.57 7.76 -16.23
CA ARG A 182 -3.61 8.25 -14.84
C ARG A 182 -4.46 9.52 -14.74
N ARG A 183 -4.26 10.45 -15.68
CA ARG A 183 -5.01 11.70 -15.73
C ARG A 183 -6.50 11.46 -15.97
N TYR A 184 -6.84 10.56 -16.89
CA TYR A 184 -8.20 10.07 -17.14
C TYR A 184 -8.80 9.43 -15.88
N TYR A 185 -8.12 8.44 -15.30
CA TYR A 185 -8.58 7.74 -14.11
C TYR A 185 -8.86 8.70 -12.95
N ILE A 186 -7.91 9.57 -12.61
CA ILE A 186 -8.05 10.51 -11.50
C ILE A 186 -9.11 11.57 -11.80
N GLY A 187 -9.21 12.03 -13.05
CA GLY A 187 -10.24 12.96 -13.51
C GLY A 187 -11.65 12.39 -13.34
N ILE A 188 -11.90 11.24 -13.94
CA ILE A 188 -13.22 10.65 -14.14
C ILE A 188 -13.65 9.75 -12.97
N VAL A 189 -12.81 8.78 -12.59
CA VAL A 189 -13.17 7.68 -11.67
C VAL A 189 -12.54 7.83 -10.28
N GLY A 190 -11.59 8.75 -10.09
CA GLY A 190 -10.69 8.80 -8.93
C GLY A 190 -11.38 8.84 -7.54
N LYS A 191 -12.65 9.26 -7.48
CA LYS A 191 -13.49 9.22 -6.28
C LYS A 191 -13.94 7.81 -5.87
N TYR A 192 -14.03 6.88 -6.82
CA TYR A 192 -14.68 5.59 -6.69
C TYR A 192 -13.70 4.42 -6.58
N GLY A 193 -12.54 4.64 -5.95
CA GLY A 193 -11.50 3.61 -5.80
C GLY A 193 -12.01 2.30 -5.19
N ALA A 194 -12.93 2.34 -4.23
CA ALA A 194 -13.50 1.12 -3.64
C ALA A 194 -14.34 0.30 -4.63
N GLN A 195 -15.07 0.98 -5.53
CA GLN A 195 -15.88 0.36 -6.56
C GLN A 195 -14.99 -0.26 -7.65
N VAL A 196 -13.92 0.44 -8.04
CA VAL A 196 -12.90 -0.10 -8.94
C VAL A 196 -12.24 -1.35 -8.33
N GLN A 197 -11.85 -1.31 -7.06
CA GLN A 197 -11.30 -2.48 -6.35
C GLN A 197 -12.26 -3.68 -6.35
N ASN A 198 -13.56 -3.44 -6.20
CA ASN A 198 -14.56 -4.51 -6.29
C ASN A 198 -14.67 -5.07 -7.71
N LEU A 199 -14.62 -4.21 -8.73
CA LEU A 199 -14.60 -4.63 -10.13
C LEU A 199 -13.35 -5.48 -10.44
N LEU A 200 -12.16 -5.03 -10.02
CA LEU A 200 -10.91 -5.76 -10.22
C LEU A 200 -10.95 -7.16 -9.59
N LYS A 201 -11.55 -7.30 -8.39
CA LYS A 201 -11.74 -8.61 -7.75
C LYS A 201 -12.66 -9.54 -8.55
N LYS A 202 -13.72 -9.01 -9.15
CA LYS A 202 -14.61 -9.80 -10.04
C LYS A 202 -13.86 -10.21 -11.32
N ALA A 203 -13.15 -9.27 -11.94
CA ALA A 203 -12.40 -9.49 -13.16
C ALA A 203 -11.23 -10.48 -12.98
N ALA A 204 -10.65 -10.57 -11.78
CA ALA A 204 -9.56 -11.50 -11.47
C ALA A 204 -9.94 -13.00 -11.62
N ALA A 205 -11.24 -13.33 -11.64
CA ALA A 205 -11.71 -14.69 -11.90
C ALA A 205 -11.78 -15.03 -13.39
N LEU A 206 -11.59 -14.06 -14.28
CA LEU A 206 -11.68 -14.21 -15.72
C LEU A 206 -10.29 -14.45 -16.34
N ASP A 207 -10.25 -15.26 -17.39
CA ASP A 207 -9.08 -15.41 -18.25
C ASP A 207 -9.11 -14.29 -19.30
N ILE A 208 -8.41 -13.17 -19.05
CA ILE A 208 -8.45 -11.99 -19.92
C ILE A 208 -7.15 -11.92 -20.73
N ARG A 209 -7.28 -11.76 -22.05
CA ARG A 209 -6.17 -11.55 -23.01
C ARG A 209 -6.19 -10.18 -23.66
N ALA A 210 -7.33 -9.50 -23.69
CA ALA A 210 -7.43 -8.13 -24.16
C ALA A 210 -8.45 -7.33 -23.34
N ILE A 211 -8.18 -6.04 -23.17
CA ILE A 211 -9.13 -5.06 -22.60
C ILE A 211 -9.46 -4.02 -23.68
N CYS A 212 -10.76 -3.82 -23.91
CA CYS A 212 -11.32 -2.95 -24.93
C CYS A 212 -12.11 -1.81 -24.24
N PRO A 213 -11.44 -0.69 -23.90
CA PRO A 213 -12.09 0.46 -23.27
C PRO A 213 -12.91 1.28 -24.27
N LEU A 214 -13.79 2.16 -23.78
CA LEU A 214 -14.54 3.11 -24.61
C LEU A 214 -13.73 4.35 -25.03
N HIS A 215 -12.57 4.57 -24.41
CA HIS A 215 -11.58 5.56 -24.84
C HIS A 215 -10.17 4.98 -24.87
N GLY A 216 -9.32 5.48 -25.77
CA GLY A 216 -7.94 5.05 -25.87
C GLY A 216 -7.76 3.65 -26.51
N PRO A 217 -6.54 3.10 -26.47
CA PRO A 217 -6.19 1.93 -27.26
C PRO A 217 -6.69 0.64 -26.63
N VAL A 218 -6.81 -0.40 -27.48
CA VAL A 218 -7.02 -1.78 -27.02
C VAL A 218 -5.74 -2.30 -26.36
N LEU A 219 -5.87 -2.92 -25.20
CA LEU A 219 -4.74 -3.37 -24.37
C LEU A 219 -4.57 -4.90 -24.49
N THR A 220 -3.45 -5.40 -25.03
CA THR A 220 -3.27 -6.84 -25.33
C THR A 220 -1.97 -7.49 -24.83
N GLU A 221 -0.89 -6.74 -24.61
CA GLU A 221 0.43 -7.32 -24.35
C GLU A 221 0.79 -7.39 -22.85
N ASN A 222 0.69 -6.26 -22.16
CA ASN A 222 1.15 -6.11 -20.79
C ASN A 222 -0.01 -5.86 -19.82
N LEU A 223 -0.98 -6.78 -19.79
CA LEU A 223 -2.16 -6.64 -18.93
C LEU A 223 -1.80 -6.52 -17.45
N ALA A 224 -0.74 -7.19 -17.00
CA ALA A 224 -0.26 -7.09 -15.63
C ALA A 224 0.12 -5.65 -15.24
N HIS A 225 0.71 -4.88 -16.15
CA HIS A 225 1.03 -3.47 -15.94
C HIS A 225 -0.21 -2.60 -15.77
N TYR A 226 -1.17 -2.70 -16.69
CA TYR A 226 -2.40 -1.92 -16.64
C TYR A 226 -3.23 -2.23 -15.38
N LEU A 227 -3.35 -3.52 -15.04
CA LEU A 227 -4.04 -3.97 -13.83
C LEU A 227 -3.34 -3.49 -12.56
N LYS A 228 -2.00 -3.54 -12.52
CA LYS A 228 -1.21 -3.02 -11.40
C LYS A 228 -1.44 -1.52 -11.21
N LEU A 229 -1.44 -0.74 -12.29
CA LEU A 229 -1.68 0.71 -12.22
C LEU A 229 -3.11 1.02 -11.73
N TYR A 230 -4.12 0.34 -12.25
CA TYR A 230 -5.50 0.49 -11.77
C TYR A 230 -5.66 0.11 -10.29
N ASP A 231 -5.01 -0.98 -9.84
CA ASP A 231 -4.99 -1.38 -8.43
C ASP A 231 -4.32 -0.31 -7.55
N LEU A 232 -3.19 0.23 -8.02
CA LEU A 232 -2.44 1.29 -7.34
C LEU A 232 -3.29 2.56 -7.20
N TRP A 233 -3.90 3.03 -8.30
CA TRP A 233 -4.70 4.25 -8.29
C TRP A 233 -5.97 4.10 -7.44
N SER A 234 -6.67 2.97 -7.57
CA SER A 234 -7.91 2.72 -6.83
C SER A 234 -7.72 2.45 -5.34
N SER A 235 -6.53 1.95 -4.94
CA SER A 235 -6.13 1.81 -3.54
C SER A 235 -5.55 3.10 -2.94
N TYR A 236 -5.32 4.14 -3.76
CA TYR A 236 -4.64 5.39 -3.41
C TYR A 236 -3.19 5.16 -2.96
N ALA A 237 -2.58 4.07 -3.42
CA ALA A 237 -1.18 3.78 -3.16
C ALA A 237 -0.28 4.82 -3.87
N VAL A 238 0.97 4.88 -3.44
CA VAL A 238 1.98 5.78 -4.02
C VAL A 238 2.55 5.11 -5.27
N GLU A 239 2.55 5.84 -6.38
CA GLU A 239 3.09 5.38 -7.66
C GLU A 239 4.54 5.83 -7.84
N LYS A 240 4.81 7.11 -7.54
CA LYS A 240 6.08 7.77 -7.79
C LYS A 240 6.72 8.19 -6.47
N GLU A 241 8.00 7.89 -6.33
CA GLU A 241 8.82 8.43 -5.25
C GLU A 241 9.23 9.85 -5.59
N GLY A 242 9.07 10.79 -4.65
CA GLY A 242 9.36 12.20 -4.86
C GLY A 242 8.41 13.14 -4.16
N VAL A 243 8.42 14.40 -4.57
CA VAL A 243 7.61 15.48 -3.99
C VAL A 243 6.94 16.29 -5.09
N VAL A 244 5.64 16.55 -4.95
CA VAL A 244 4.92 17.56 -5.74
C VAL A 244 4.94 18.87 -4.99
N ILE A 245 5.32 19.97 -5.65
CA ILE A 245 5.16 21.34 -5.15
C ILE A 245 4.06 22.01 -5.98
N ALA A 246 2.89 22.21 -5.38
CA ALA A 246 1.81 22.98 -5.98
C ALA A 246 1.79 24.37 -5.37
N TYR A 247 1.93 25.42 -6.19
CA TYR A 247 2.01 26.78 -5.71
C TYR A 247 1.15 27.78 -6.47
N THR A 248 0.84 28.90 -5.82
CA THR A 248 0.35 30.12 -6.46
C THR A 248 1.20 31.32 -6.03
N SER A 249 1.40 32.29 -6.92
CA SER A 249 2.16 33.49 -6.59
C SER A 249 1.67 34.73 -7.35
N VAL A 250 1.35 35.79 -6.60
CA VAL A 250 0.87 37.07 -7.15
C VAL A 250 2.04 37.94 -7.62
N TYR A 251 3.02 38.16 -6.74
CA TYR A 251 4.17 39.05 -7.00
C TYR A 251 5.52 38.32 -7.03
N GLY A 252 5.52 36.99 -7.16
CA GLY A 252 6.75 36.19 -7.31
C GLY A 252 7.42 35.73 -6.01
N ASN A 253 7.11 36.29 -4.85
CA ASN A 253 7.77 35.89 -3.59
C ASN A 253 7.45 34.44 -3.15
N THR A 254 6.21 33.98 -3.32
CA THR A 254 5.86 32.57 -3.07
C THR A 254 6.50 31.64 -4.11
N LYS A 255 6.59 32.09 -5.37
CA LYS A 255 7.29 31.36 -6.43
C LYS A 255 8.77 31.20 -6.08
N ALA A 256 9.45 32.25 -5.64
CA ALA A 256 10.84 32.18 -5.22
C ALA A 256 11.07 31.18 -4.07
N ALA A 257 10.09 31.01 -3.18
CA ALA A 257 10.15 30.00 -2.11
C ALA A 257 9.91 28.57 -2.63
N ALA A 258 8.99 28.40 -3.59
CA ALA A 258 8.77 27.12 -4.25
C ALA A 258 10.01 26.67 -5.05
N GLU A 259 10.64 27.58 -5.79
CA GLU A 259 11.89 27.34 -6.54
C GLU A 259 13.06 27.02 -5.60
N LEU A 260 13.19 27.75 -4.47
CA LEU A 260 14.20 27.43 -3.46
C LEU A 260 13.95 26.05 -2.83
N LEU A 261 12.70 25.69 -2.54
CA LEU A 261 12.38 24.37 -2.01
C LEU A 261 12.71 23.28 -3.03
N GLU A 262 12.39 23.47 -4.31
CA GLU A 262 12.77 22.54 -5.37
C GLU A 262 14.28 22.31 -5.39
N GLU A 263 15.08 23.37 -5.36
CA GLU A 263 16.55 23.31 -5.29
C GLU A 263 16.99 22.46 -4.08
N LYS A 264 16.47 22.76 -2.89
CA LYS A 264 16.83 22.03 -1.65
C LYS A 264 16.43 20.57 -1.64
N LEU A 265 15.25 20.24 -2.16
CA LEU A 265 14.82 18.85 -2.30
C LEU A 265 15.76 18.07 -3.23
N ARG A 266 16.20 18.67 -4.35
CA ARG A 266 17.16 18.04 -5.26
C ARG A 266 18.53 17.87 -4.61
N GLU A 267 19.04 18.88 -3.90
CA GLU A 267 20.29 18.78 -3.13
C GLU A 267 20.24 17.68 -2.07
N ASN A 268 19.08 17.49 -1.43
CA ASN A 268 18.85 16.48 -0.41
C ASN A 268 18.56 15.06 -0.96
N GLY A 269 18.72 14.86 -2.28
CA GLY A 269 18.59 13.55 -2.91
C GLY A 269 17.15 13.11 -3.19
N CYS A 270 16.20 14.05 -3.27
CA CYS A 270 14.83 13.72 -3.70
C CYS A 270 14.86 13.12 -5.12
N PRO A 271 14.29 11.93 -5.34
CA PRO A 271 14.38 11.23 -6.62
C PRO A 271 13.66 11.97 -7.76
N GLN A 272 12.55 12.63 -7.44
CA GLN A 272 11.77 13.42 -8.40
C GLN A 272 11.09 14.59 -7.70
N VAL A 273 11.12 15.75 -8.34
CA VAL A 273 10.38 16.95 -7.90
C VAL A 273 9.54 17.45 -9.06
N ALA A 274 8.22 17.48 -8.87
CA ALA A 274 7.27 18.02 -9.83
C ALA A 274 6.75 19.37 -9.31
N VAL A 275 6.80 20.42 -10.12
CA VAL A 275 6.45 21.78 -9.70
C VAL A 275 5.33 22.34 -10.57
N TYR A 276 4.26 22.79 -9.92
CA TYR A 276 3.05 23.29 -10.57
C TYR A 276 2.73 24.72 -10.13
N ASP A 277 2.79 25.65 -11.08
CA ASP A 277 2.15 26.95 -10.97
C ASP A 277 0.67 26.80 -11.27
N LEU A 278 -0.17 26.67 -10.23
CA LEU A 278 -1.59 26.33 -10.36
C LEU A 278 -2.39 27.37 -11.16
N ALA A 279 -1.88 28.61 -11.31
CA ALA A 279 -2.54 29.64 -12.11
C ALA A 279 -2.24 29.51 -13.62
N ARG A 280 -1.34 28.61 -14.03
CA ARG A 280 -0.79 28.53 -15.40
C ARG A 280 -0.70 27.10 -15.94
N CYS A 281 -0.61 26.09 -15.07
CA CYS A 281 -0.49 24.70 -15.48
C CYS A 281 -1.83 24.09 -15.91
N ASP A 282 -1.78 22.84 -16.38
CA ASP A 282 -2.96 21.99 -16.46
C ASP A 282 -3.33 21.52 -15.04
N MET A 283 -4.49 21.96 -14.53
CA MET A 283 -4.97 21.63 -13.19
C MET A 283 -5.18 20.12 -13.03
N ALA A 284 -5.73 19.45 -14.04
CA ALA A 284 -5.97 18.01 -14.00
C ALA A 284 -4.65 17.22 -13.92
N GLN A 285 -3.61 17.69 -14.61
CA GLN A 285 -2.27 17.10 -14.48
C GLN A 285 -1.70 17.29 -13.07
N ALA A 286 -1.80 18.50 -12.50
CA ALA A 286 -1.31 18.76 -11.14
C ALA A 286 -2.02 17.87 -10.10
N VAL A 287 -3.33 17.66 -10.27
CA VAL A 287 -4.13 16.78 -9.43
C VAL A 287 -3.69 15.32 -9.60
N ALA A 288 -3.56 14.83 -10.85
CA ALA A 288 -3.09 13.48 -11.12
C ALA A 288 -1.72 13.20 -10.49
N ASP A 289 -0.79 14.15 -10.58
CA ASP A 289 0.53 14.01 -9.96
C ASP A 289 0.44 14.02 -8.44
N ALA A 290 -0.37 14.88 -7.83
CA ALA A 290 -0.59 14.85 -6.37
C ALA A 290 -1.07 13.47 -5.87
N PHE A 291 -1.92 12.78 -6.64
CA PHE A 291 -2.31 11.40 -6.34
C PHE A 291 -1.20 10.38 -6.63
N SER A 292 -0.29 10.62 -7.57
CA SER A 292 0.80 9.69 -7.89
C SER A 292 1.94 9.69 -6.87
N PHE A 293 2.24 10.83 -6.23
CA PHE A 293 3.34 10.95 -5.27
C PHE A 293 2.90 10.75 -3.83
N GLY A 294 3.81 10.29 -2.97
CA GLY A 294 3.56 10.17 -1.52
C GLY A 294 3.60 11.49 -0.75
N LYS A 295 4.19 12.55 -1.34
CA LYS A 295 4.46 13.83 -0.68
C LYS A 295 3.99 15.00 -1.54
N LEU A 296 3.28 15.94 -0.90
CA LEU A 296 2.76 17.16 -1.53
C LEU A 296 3.15 18.38 -0.69
N VAL A 297 3.60 19.43 -1.34
CA VAL A 297 3.84 20.74 -0.73
C VAL A 297 2.87 21.74 -1.33
N LEU A 298 2.15 22.44 -0.47
CA LEU A 298 1.22 23.49 -0.86
C LEU A 298 1.80 24.84 -0.48
N ALA A 299 1.99 25.70 -1.48
CA ALA A 299 2.58 27.02 -1.29
C ALA A 299 1.67 28.13 -1.84
N THR A 300 1.10 28.97 -0.98
CA THR A 300 0.20 30.04 -1.45
C THR A 300 0.34 31.32 -0.64
N THR A 301 -0.03 32.44 -1.25
CA THR A 301 -0.29 33.67 -0.51
C THR A 301 -1.61 33.57 0.25
N THR A 302 -1.68 34.26 1.37
CA THR A 302 -2.95 34.64 1.99
C THR A 302 -3.61 35.67 1.10
N TYR A 303 -4.86 35.42 0.70
CA TYR A 303 -5.65 36.25 -0.19
C TYR A 303 -7.04 36.40 0.40
N ASN A 304 -7.43 37.63 0.77
CA ASN A 304 -8.70 37.92 1.44
C ASN A 304 -8.97 37.06 2.69
N ALA A 305 -7.97 36.94 3.58
CA ALA A 305 -8.01 36.08 4.78
C ALA A 305 -8.18 34.56 4.49
N ASP A 306 -7.93 34.16 3.24
CA ASP A 306 -8.12 32.81 2.73
C ASP A 306 -6.91 32.41 1.83
N VAL A 307 -7.01 31.31 1.08
CA VAL A 307 -6.05 30.91 0.05
C VAL A 307 -6.37 31.55 -1.30
N PHE A 308 -5.39 31.60 -2.20
CA PHE A 308 -5.57 32.11 -3.55
C PHE A 308 -6.56 31.23 -4.35
N PRO A 309 -7.38 31.77 -5.27
CA PRO A 309 -8.45 31.01 -5.94
C PRO A 309 -8.01 29.69 -6.59
N PHE A 310 -6.91 29.68 -7.34
CA PHE A 310 -6.41 28.43 -7.97
C PHE A 310 -5.89 27.40 -6.95
N MET A 311 -5.42 27.85 -5.78
CA MET A 311 -5.08 26.92 -4.69
C MET A 311 -6.35 26.31 -4.09
N ARG A 312 -7.41 27.11 -3.96
CA ARG A 312 -8.71 26.59 -3.50
C ARG A 312 -9.24 25.53 -4.45
N GLU A 313 -9.28 25.83 -5.75
CA GLU A 313 -9.73 24.91 -6.80
C GLU A 313 -8.94 23.61 -6.78
N PHE A 314 -7.61 23.68 -6.65
CA PHE A 314 -6.77 22.50 -6.52
C PHE A 314 -7.14 21.65 -5.29
N LEU A 315 -7.34 22.27 -4.12
CA LEU A 315 -7.75 21.58 -2.90
C LEU A 315 -9.15 20.98 -3.00
N ASP A 316 -10.08 21.67 -3.67
CA ASP A 316 -11.43 21.16 -3.93
C ASP A 316 -11.36 19.89 -4.79
N HIS A 317 -10.51 19.88 -5.84
CA HIS A 317 -10.29 18.68 -6.66
C HIS A 317 -9.70 17.50 -5.88
N LEU A 318 -8.74 17.75 -4.97
CA LEU A 318 -8.16 16.69 -4.12
C LEU A 318 -9.22 16.11 -3.17
N THR A 319 -9.96 16.98 -2.48
CA THR A 319 -10.92 16.57 -1.45
C THR A 319 -12.14 15.87 -2.04
N GLU A 320 -12.64 16.34 -3.19
CA GLU A 320 -13.73 15.70 -3.94
C GLU A 320 -13.43 14.23 -4.30
N ARG A 321 -12.16 13.94 -4.59
CA ARG A 321 -11.67 12.61 -4.99
C ARG A 321 -11.17 11.76 -3.81
N GLY A 322 -11.33 12.25 -2.58
CA GLY A 322 -10.99 11.51 -1.37
C GLY A 322 -9.49 11.32 -1.15
N PHE A 323 -8.68 12.32 -1.53
CA PHE A 323 -7.24 12.35 -1.28
C PHE A 323 -6.88 11.90 0.14
N LYS A 324 -5.89 11.01 0.29
CA LYS A 324 -5.55 10.36 1.57
C LYS A 324 -4.19 9.68 1.53
N ASN A 325 -3.67 9.30 2.70
CA ASN A 325 -2.41 8.56 2.87
C ASN A 325 -1.20 9.32 2.28
N ARG A 326 -1.05 10.60 2.62
CA ARG A 326 0.00 11.47 2.06
C ARG A 326 0.66 12.31 3.14
N THR A 327 1.92 12.64 2.91
CA THR A 327 2.65 13.63 3.70
C THR A 327 2.53 15.00 3.07
N VAL A 328 2.16 16.02 3.84
CA VAL A 328 1.88 17.37 3.36
C VAL A 328 2.79 18.41 4.03
N GLY A 329 3.57 19.13 3.24
CA GLY A 329 4.30 20.33 3.66
C GLY A 329 3.56 21.61 3.29
N LEU A 330 3.72 22.67 4.07
CA LEU A 330 3.01 23.93 3.84
C LEU A 330 3.96 25.12 3.82
N ILE A 331 3.73 26.01 2.84
CA ILE A 331 4.36 27.32 2.76
C ILE A 331 3.24 28.38 2.68
N GLU A 332 3.21 29.28 3.64
CA GLU A 332 2.32 30.46 3.59
C GLU A 332 3.10 31.75 3.37
N ASN A 333 2.52 32.65 2.58
CA ASN A 333 3.02 34.01 2.41
C ASN A 333 1.94 35.04 2.80
N GLY A 334 2.28 36.07 3.57
CA GLY A 334 1.39 37.19 3.86
C GLY A 334 2.12 38.33 4.56
N SER A 335 1.66 39.57 4.41
CA SER A 335 2.43 40.73 4.89
C SER A 335 2.11 41.18 6.33
N TRP A 336 0.87 41.04 6.79
CA TRP A 336 0.44 41.51 8.12
C TRP A 336 -0.41 40.52 8.91
N ALA A 337 -1.03 39.53 8.24
CA ALA A 337 -1.83 38.49 8.88
C ALA A 337 -1.89 37.23 7.99
N PRO A 338 -0.79 36.47 7.86
CA PRO A 338 -0.81 35.23 7.10
C PRO A 338 -1.74 34.20 7.77
N GLN A 339 -2.63 33.60 6.98
CA GLN A 339 -3.60 32.60 7.41
C GLN A 339 -3.69 31.40 6.46
N ALA A 340 -3.00 31.45 5.33
CA ALA A 340 -3.09 30.42 4.29
C ALA A 340 -2.78 29.01 4.81
N ALA A 341 -1.78 28.81 5.67
CA ALA A 341 -1.46 27.47 6.16
C ALA A 341 -2.61 26.87 6.99
N ARG A 342 -3.23 27.70 7.85
CA ARG A 342 -4.42 27.30 8.63
C ARG A 342 -5.56 26.89 7.71
N VAL A 343 -5.86 27.72 6.70
CA VAL A 343 -6.95 27.47 5.76
C VAL A 343 -6.71 26.22 4.92
N MET A 344 -5.49 25.99 4.43
CA MET A 344 -5.15 24.74 3.71
C MET A 344 -5.34 23.50 4.59
N LYS A 345 -4.95 23.55 5.87
CA LYS A 345 -5.20 22.46 6.84
C LYS A 345 -6.69 22.22 7.05
N GLU A 346 -7.50 23.28 7.17
CA GLU A 346 -8.96 23.20 7.33
C GLU A 346 -9.64 22.58 6.11
N MET A 347 -9.25 23.00 4.90
CA MET A 347 -9.78 22.44 3.65
C MET A 347 -9.44 20.96 3.47
N LEU A 348 -8.27 20.52 3.94
CA LEU A 348 -7.83 19.12 3.90
C LEU A 348 -8.34 18.28 5.08
N ALA A 349 -9.05 18.86 6.06
CA ALA A 349 -9.54 18.12 7.22
C ALA A 349 -10.43 16.89 6.88
N PRO A 350 -11.24 16.89 5.80
CA PRO A 350 -12.00 15.70 5.39
C PRO A 350 -11.14 14.54 4.86
N CYS A 351 -9.90 14.80 4.45
CA CYS A 351 -8.98 13.81 3.92
C CYS A 351 -8.42 12.90 5.03
N LYS A 352 -8.32 11.60 4.74
CA LYS A 352 -7.90 10.60 5.75
C LYS A 352 -6.39 10.40 5.73
N ASN A 353 -5.81 10.13 6.91
CA ASN A 353 -4.40 9.74 7.05
C ASN A 353 -3.42 10.70 6.35
N LEU A 354 -3.65 12.01 6.48
CA LEU A 354 -2.68 13.01 6.07
C LEU A 354 -1.71 13.27 7.23
N THR A 355 -0.42 13.34 6.93
CA THR A 355 0.63 13.72 7.88
C THR A 355 1.16 15.08 7.50
N PHE A 356 0.94 16.10 8.33
CA PHE A 356 1.51 17.42 8.11
C PHE A 356 2.91 17.50 8.72
N VAL A 357 3.91 17.88 7.93
CA VAL A 357 5.29 18.03 8.39
C VAL A 357 5.57 19.44 8.91
N GLU A 358 6.52 19.53 9.84
CA GLU A 358 7.05 20.79 10.35
C GLU A 358 8.49 21.00 9.83
N PRO A 359 8.94 22.25 9.64
CA PRO A 359 8.19 23.48 9.90
C PRO A 359 7.18 23.79 8.79
N THR A 360 6.03 24.36 9.18
CA THR A 360 5.25 25.22 8.27
C THR A 360 6.10 26.45 7.94
N VAL A 361 6.46 26.66 6.67
CA VAL A 361 7.26 27.80 6.24
C VAL A 361 6.40 29.06 6.20
N LYS A 362 6.84 30.11 6.88
CA LYS A 362 6.14 31.39 6.96
C LYS A 362 6.95 32.49 6.31
N ILE A 363 6.38 33.11 5.28
CA ILE A 363 6.99 34.22 4.54
C ILE A 363 6.24 35.51 4.84
N LEU A 364 6.96 36.54 5.31
CA LEU A 364 6.42 37.88 5.52
C LEU A 364 6.78 38.79 4.34
N SER A 365 5.90 38.83 3.34
CA SER A 365 6.06 39.52 2.05
C SER A 365 7.11 38.89 1.13
N ALA A 366 8.36 38.76 1.58
CA ALA A 366 9.48 38.24 0.80
C ALA A 366 10.38 37.30 1.62
N LEU A 367 11.16 36.45 0.94
CA LEU A 367 12.13 35.57 1.58
C LEU A 367 13.21 36.38 2.32
N ASN A 368 13.48 35.97 3.55
CA ASN A 368 14.54 36.48 4.42
C ASN A 368 15.38 35.31 4.96
N SER A 369 16.36 35.56 5.82
CA SER A 369 17.23 34.52 6.38
C SER A 369 16.45 33.44 7.16
N GLU A 370 15.43 33.84 7.92
CA GLU A 370 14.60 32.93 8.73
C GLU A 370 13.75 32.00 7.85
N SER A 371 12.99 32.55 6.91
CA SER A 371 12.16 31.76 5.99
C SER A 371 12.99 30.87 5.08
N ARG A 372 14.20 31.28 4.67
CA ARG A 372 15.14 30.41 3.95
C ARG A 372 15.60 29.23 4.79
N ALA A 373 15.88 29.43 6.08
CA ALA A 373 16.22 28.34 6.99
C ALA A 373 15.02 27.39 7.19
N GLN A 374 13.79 27.92 7.25
CA GLN A 374 12.58 27.10 7.29
C GLN A 374 12.39 26.28 6.01
N VAL A 375 12.64 26.85 4.83
CA VAL A 375 12.60 26.10 3.56
C VAL A 375 13.61 24.96 3.55
N GLN A 376 14.84 25.18 4.02
CA GLN A 376 15.83 24.12 4.17
C GLN A 376 15.34 23.02 5.12
N ALA A 377 14.85 23.38 6.31
CA ALA A 377 14.37 22.41 7.29
C ALA A 377 13.16 21.60 6.76
N LEU A 378 12.26 22.23 6.00
CA LEU A 378 11.16 21.53 5.33
C LEU A 378 11.69 20.54 4.28
N ALA A 379 12.69 20.92 3.50
CA ALA A 379 13.33 20.02 2.54
C ALA A 379 14.01 18.83 3.24
N ASP A 380 14.70 19.06 4.36
CA ASP A 380 15.36 18.02 5.15
C ASP A 380 14.34 17.00 5.68
N GLU A 381 13.22 17.48 6.22
CA GLU A 381 12.15 16.61 6.74
C GLU A 381 11.50 15.78 5.61
N LEU A 382 11.17 16.43 4.49
CA LEU A 382 10.58 15.74 3.32
C LEU A 382 11.54 14.73 2.70
N CYS A 383 12.85 14.95 2.80
CA CYS A 383 13.87 14.04 2.31
C CYS A 383 14.44 13.08 3.36
N ARG A 384 13.95 13.06 4.62
CA ARG A 384 14.49 12.17 5.66
C ARG A 384 14.57 10.69 5.23
N ALA A 385 13.57 10.21 4.49
CA ALA A 385 13.54 8.84 3.97
C ALA A 385 14.46 8.62 2.75
N TYR A 386 14.89 9.69 2.09
CA TYR A 386 15.79 9.66 0.93
C TYR A 386 17.24 9.99 1.31
N ALA A 387 17.44 10.65 2.45
CA ALA A 387 18.74 10.93 3.01
C ALA A 387 19.48 9.60 3.14
N GLN A 388 20.63 9.50 2.45
CA GLN A 388 21.48 8.32 2.51
C GLN A 388 21.73 7.99 3.97
N HIS A 389 21.29 6.81 4.40
CA HIS A 389 21.64 6.30 5.73
C HIS A 389 23.15 6.50 5.92
N PRO A 390 23.61 7.07 7.06
CA PRO A 390 25.03 7.13 7.33
C PRO A 390 25.60 5.72 7.14
N LYS A 391 26.72 5.62 6.42
CA LYS A 391 27.45 4.36 6.15
C LYS A 391 28.09 3.80 7.44
N THR A 392 27.35 3.65 8.53
CA THR A 392 27.75 2.77 9.64
C THR A 392 27.48 1.34 9.18
N VAL A 393 28.51 0.73 8.60
CA VAL A 393 28.46 -0.64 8.05
C VAL A 393 28.21 -1.70 9.15
N ASN A 394 28.29 -1.34 10.44
CA ASN A 394 28.12 -2.23 11.59
C ASN A 394 27.43 -1.52 12.76
N ASP A 395 26.18 -1.08 12.60
CA ASP A 395 25.36 -0.69 13.76
C ASP A 395 24.87 -1.97 14.48
N PRO A 396 25.34 -2.28 15.71
CA PRO A 396 24.90 -3.46 16.44
C PRO A 396 23.39 -3.40 16.77
N GLU A 397 22.76 -2.22 16.75
CA GLU A 397 21.32 -2.10 16.97
C GLU A 397 20.49 -2.75 15.87
N ALA A 398 21.01 -2.83 14.63
CA ALA A 398 20.36 -3.52 13.53
C ALA A 398 20.13 -5.02 13.82
N LEU A 399 20.95 -5.62 14.68
CA LEU A 399 20.77 -7.02 15.10
C LEU A 399 19.60 -7.19 16.08
N PHE A 400 19.14 -6.11 16.75
CA PHE A 400 17.97 -6.16 17.64
C PHE A 400 16.63 -6.25 16.89
N ASP A 401 16.60 -5.96 15.59
CA ASP A 401 15.40 -6.09 14.75
C ASP A 401 15.14 -7.54 14.28
N ILE A 402 16.06 -8.46 14.54
CA ILE A 402 15.83 -9.88 14.24
C ILE A 402 14.73 -10.40 15.19
N GLY A 403 13.67 -10.96 14.60
CA GLY A 403 12.47 -11.44 15.30
C GLY A 403 12.71 -12.69 16.16
N TYR A 404 13.40 -12.54 17.28
CA TYR A 404 13.64 -13.62 18.24
C TYR A 404 12.48 -13.79 19.23
N GLY A 405 12.09 -15.04 19.51
CA GLY A 405 11.31 -15.38 20.70
C GLY A 405 12.18 -15.41 21.97
N LEU A 406 11.54 -15.57 23.13
CA LEU A 406 12.21 -15.86 24.39
C LEU A 406 11.80 -17.25 24.89
N TYR A 407 12.79 -18.06 25.23
CA TYR A 407 12.60 -19.48 25.51
C TYR A 407 13.31 -19.88 26.80
N VAL A 408 12.75 -20.84 27.53
CA VAL A 408 13.50 -21.61 28.55
C VAL A 408 13.90 -22.94 27.94
N VAL A 409 15.20 -23.19 27.87
CA VAL A 409 15.75 -24.48 27.47
C VAL A 409 16.03 -25.29 28.72
N THR A 410 15.47 -26.49 28.83
CA THR A 410 15.65 -27.37 29.99
C THR A 410 16.50 -28.58 29.66
N THR A 411 17.27 -29.01 30.64
CA THR A 411 18.35 -30.01 30.52
C THR A 411 18.46 -30.78 31.83
N SER A 412 18.97 -32.00 31.80
CA SER A 412 19.30 -32.76 33.01
C SER A 412 20.46 -33.69 32.73
N ASP A 413 21.43 -33.76 33.65
CA ASP A 413 22.55 -34.72 33.60
C ASP A 413 22.19 -36.08 34.25
N GLY A 414 20.91 -36.28 34.56
CA GLY A 414 20.40 -37.46 35.28
C GLY A 414 20.48 -37.34 36.80
N LYS A 415 21.20 -36.36 37.34
CA LYS A 415 21.29 -36.07 38.78
C LYS A 415 20.59 -34.78 39.15
N LYS A 416 20.64 -33.78 38.26
CA LYS A 416 20.11 -32.43 38.51
C LYS A 416 19.36 -31.88 37.30
N ASP A 417 18.12 -31.46 37.52
CA ASP A 417 17.36 -30.70 36.53
C ASP A 417 17.86 -29.25 36.48
N ASN A 418 18.00 -28.70 35.28
CA ASN A 418 18.48 -27.35 35.04
C ASN A 418 17.78 -26.70 33.84
N GLY A 419 17.81 -25.37 33.77
CA GLY A 419 17.30 -24.61 32.64
C GLY A 419 18.03 -23.29 32.45
N LEU A 420 17.93 -22.72 31.25
CA LEU A 420 18.44 -21.39 30.93
C LEU A 420 17.49 -20.63 30.00
N ILE A 421 17.58 -19.30 30.03
CA ILE A 421 16.94 -18.44 29.03
C ILE A 421 17.77 -18.41 27.75
N VAL A 422 17.11 -18.57 26.60
CA VAL A 422 17.69 -18.47 25.27
C VAL A 422 16.73 -17.65 24.39
N ASN A 423 17.27 -16.84 23.48
CA ASN A 423 16.50 -16.14 22.43
C ASN A 423 16.84 -16.64 21.01
N THR A 424 17.96 -17.37 20.86
CA THR A 424 18.44 -17.95 19.61
C THR A 424 17.92 -19.38 19.40
N VAL A 425 16.61 -19.49 19.16
CA VAL A 425 15.96 -20.74 18.71
C VAL A 425 15.32 -20.51 17.34
N THR A 426 15.53 -21.43 16.40
CA THR A 426 14.87 -21.38 15.08
C THR A 426 14.54 -22.78 14.57
N GLN A 427 13.45 -22.89 13.81
CA GLN A 427 13.18 -24.10 13.03
C GLN A 427 14.06 -24.09 11.78
N VAL A 428 14.80 -25.18 11.56
CA VAL A 428 15.75 -25.30 10.46
C VAL A 428 15.14 -26.02 9.27
N THR A 429 14.32 -27.05 9.54
CA THR A 429 13.59 -27.79 8.50
C THR A 429 12.22 -28.24 9.01
N ASP A 430 11.25 -28.34 8.12
CA ASP A 430 9.92 -28.87 8.42
C ASP A 430 9.84 -30.40 8.23
N SER A 431 10.54 -30.96 7.25
CA SER A 431 10.56 -32.41 6.98
C SER A 431 12.00 -32.90 6.69
N PRO A 432 12.70 -33.54 7.66
CA PRO A 432 12.26 -33.82 9.03
C PRO A 432 12.16 -32.53 9.87
N LYS A 433 11.39 -32.56 10.97
CA LYS A 433 11.26 -31.42 11.89
C LYS A 433 12.55 -31.23 12.68
N ARG A 434 13.32 -30.19 12.36
CA ARG A 434 14.57 -29.87 13.05
C ARG A 434 14.59 -28.45 13.57
N VAL A 435 15.25 -28.28 14.71
CA VAL A 435 15.44 -26.99 15.36
C VAL A 435 16.92 -26.79 15.68
N ALA A 436 17.34 -25.52 15.69
CA ALA A 436 18.64 -25.09 16.17
C ALA A 436 18.46 -24.29 17.46
N VAL A 437 19.27 -24.60 18.47
CA VAL A 437 19.33 -23.91 19.76
C VAL A 437 20.78 -23.51 20.01
N THR A 438 21.05 -22.22 20.07
CA THR A 438 22.40 -21.70 20.32
C THR A 438 22.58 -21.36 21.78
N VAL A 439 23.66 -21.83 22.40
CA VAL A 439 23.92 -21.68 23.83
C VAL A 439 25.37 -21.24 24.05
N ASN A 440 25.56 -20.23 24.91
CA ASN A 440 26.89 -19.77 25.32
C ASN A 440 27.63 -20.91 26.05
N LYS A 441 28.90 -21.13 25.71
CA LYS A 441 29.74 -22.21 26.26
C LYS A 441 29.98 -22.08 27.77
N GLU A 442 29.86 -20.88 28.34
CA GLU A 442 30.01 -20.65 29.77
C GLU A 442 28.79 -21.15 30.57
N ASN A 443 27.63 -21.34 29.93
CA ASN A 443 26.44 -21.84 30.60
C ASN A 443 26.57 -23.32 30.99
N PHE A 444 26.13 -23.67 32.19
CA PHE A 444 26.10 -25.07 32.64
C PHE A 444 25.35 -25.98 31.67
N SER A 445 24.22 -25.49 31.15
CA SER A 445 23.38 -26.21 30.20
C SER A 445 24.10 -26.58 28.90
N TYR A 446 25.08 -25.79 28.45
CA TYR A 446 25.87 -26.14 27.27
C TYR A 446 26.55 -27.50 27.44
N HIS A 447 27.21 -27.69 28.58
CA HIS A 447 27.91 -28.94 28.89
C HIS A 447 26.93 -30.09 29.12
N THR A 448 25.79 -29.82 29.77
CA THR A 448 24.75 -30.84 29.97
C THR A 448 24.21 -31.34 28.62
N ILE A 449 23.88 -30.43 27.69
CA ILE A 449 23.38 -30.78 26.35
C ILE A 449 24.44 -31.57 25.58
N LEU A 450 25.70 -31.13 25.64
CA LEU A 450 26.80 -31.82 24.96
C LEU A 450 27.01 -33.25 25.50
N GLN A 451 26.83 -33.45 26.80
CA GLN A 451 26.95 -34.75 27.45
C GLN A 451 25.77 -35.68 27.15
N THR A 452 24.54 -35.16 27.16
CA THR A 452 23.32 -35.99 27.16
C THR A 452 22.70 -36.12 25.78
N GLY A 453 22.98 -35.18 24.88
CA GLY A 453 22.41 -35.14 23.53
C GLY A 453 20.91 -34.84 23.51
N ILE A 454 20.31 -34.35 24.59
CA ILE A 454 18.88 -34.04 24.68
C ILE A 454 18.62 -32.70 25.38
N LEU A 455 17.57 -32.00 24.93
CA LEU A 455 17.05 -30.77 25.55
C LEU A 455 15.55 -30.65 25.31
N ASN A 456 14.85 -29.81 26.09
CA ASN A 456 13.55 -29.26 25.69
C ASN A 456 13.66 -27.76 25.45
N VAL A 457 12.81 -27.23 24.59
CA VAL A 457 12.56 -25.80 24.43
C VAL A 457 11.14 -25.49 24.91
N ASN A 458 11.01 -24.49 25.78
CA ASN A 458 9.73 -24.00 26.29
C ASN A 458 9.54 -22.57 25.80
N CYS A 459 8.51 -22.33 24.98
CA CYS A 459 8.18 -21.01 24.42
C CYS A 459 7.47 -20.18 25.48
N LEU A 460 8.14 -19.15 26.02
CA LEU A 460 7.55 -18.28 27.02
C LEU A 460 6.41 -17.48 26.41
N SER A 461 5.27 -17.40 27.09
CA SER A 461 4.14 -16.56 26.67
C SER A 461 4.29 -15.14 27.24
N VAL A 462 3.61 -14.17 26.62
CA VAL A 462 3.68 -12.74 27.01
C VAL A 462 3.31 -12.42 28.47
N ASP A 463 2.64 -13.34 29.16
CA ASP A 463 2.29 -13.23 30.59
C ASP A 463 3.35 -13.81 31.55
N ALA A 464 4.50 -14.26 31.04
CA ALA A 464 5.60 -14.73 31.89
C ALA A 464 6.17 -13.60 32.75
N PRO A 465 6.19 -13.74 34.10
CA PRO A 465 6.69 -12.69 34.98
C PRO A 465 8.21 -12.59 34.93
N PHE A 466 8.75 -11.41 35.21
CA PHE A 466 10.21 -11.18 35.25
C PHE A 466 10.94 -12.17 36.18
N SER A 467 10.33 -12.57 37.30
CA SER A 467 10.90 -13.54 38.25
C SER A 467 11.20 -14.91 37.63
N LEU A 468 10.48 -15.31 36.58
CA LEU A 468 10.78 -16.52 35.81
C LEU A 468 12.09 -16.34 35.02
N ILE A 469 12.25 -15.19 34.37
CA ILE A 469 13.47 -14.82 33.64
C ILE A 469 14.65 -14.69 34.62
N GLU A 470 14.46 -14.10 35.80
CA GLU A 470 15.52 -14.03 36.82
C GLU A 470 16.03 -15.41 37.23
N ARG A 471 15.09 -16.33 37.49
CA ARG A 471 15.41 -17.69 37.90
C ARG A 471 16.22 -18.46 36.86
N PHE A 472 15.82 -18.38 35.59
CA PHE A 472 16.46 -19.15 34.53
C PHE A 472 17.62 -18.40 33.83
N GLY A 473 17.60 -17.08 33.82
CA GLY A 473 18.55 -16.21 33.12
C GLY A 473 19.68 -15.64 33.98
N PHE A 474 19.47 -15.40 35.29
CA PHE A 474 20.48 -14.72 36.14
C PHE A 474 21.15 -15.63 37.18
N GLN A 475 20.74 -16.89 37.23
CA GLN A 475 21.33 -17.88 38.14
C GLN A 475 22.10 -18.95 37.35
N SER A 476 23.24 -19.38 37.88
CA SER A 476 24.00 -20.49 37.28
C SER A 476 23.49 -21.83 37.77
N GLY A 477 23.26 -22.77 36.84
CA GLY A 477 22.92 -24.15 37.18
C GLY A 477 23.99 -24.88 37.99
N ARG A 478 25.22 -24.36 38.05
CA ARG A 478 26.30 -24.92 38.88
C ARG A 478 26.05 -24.71 40.38
N THR A 479 25.42 -23.61 40.75
CA THR A 479 25.31 -23.17 42.15
C THR A 479 23.87 -23.06 42.66
N ALA A 480 22.89 -22.90 41.77
CA ALA A 480 21.48 -22.75 42.15
C ALA A 480 20.65 -24.01 41.84
N GLU A 481 19.60 -24.25 42.62
CA GLU A 481 18.56 -25.25 42.33
C GLU A 481 17.33 -24.56 41.72
N LYS A 482 17.27 -24.52 40.38
CA LYS A 482 16.28 -23.70 39.64
C LYS A 482 14.86 -24.27 39.63
N PHE A 483 14.65 -25.51 40.06
CA PHE A 483 13.34 -26.17 40.08
C PHE A 483 12.91 -26.58 41.50
N GLY A 484 13.53 -25.99 42.53
CA GLY A 484 13.20 -26.27 43.92
C GLY A 484 11.79 -25.79 44.28
N GLY A 485 11.02 -26.64 44.97
CA GLY A 485 9.69 -26.29 45.48
C GLY A 485 8.54 -26.35 44.47
N GLU A 486 8.76 -26.83 43.24
CA GLU A 486 7.72 -26.95 42.20
C GLU A 486 7.40 -28.40 41.84
N THR A 487 6.14 -28.67 41.49
CA THR A 487 5.72 -29.95 40.92
C THR A 487 6.29 -30.09 39.52
N LYS A 488 7.24 -31.02 39.34
CA LYS A 488 7.94 -31.24 38.08
C LYS A 488 7.12 -32.12 37.13
N LEU A 489 6.80 -31.58 35.97
CA LEU A 489 6.24 -32.36 34.85
C LEU A 489 7.36 -32.72 33.89
N ARG A 490 7.37 -33.97 33.41
CA ARG A 490 8.42 -34.49 32.52
C ARG A 490 7.88 -34.84 31.14
N SER A 491 8.68 -34.56 30.13
CA SER A 491 8.49 -34.95 28.73
C SER A 491 8.92 -36.41 28.50
N GLU A 492 8.71 -36.93 27.29
CA GLU A 492 9.06 -38.31 26.94
C GLU A 492 10.57 -38.59 27.02
N ASN A 493 11.41 -37.57 26.78
CA ASN A 493 12.86 -37.68 26.94
C ASN A 493 13.32 -37.55 28.42
N GLY A 494 12.39 -37.50 29.38
CA GLY A 494 12.68 -37.46 30.81
C GLY A 494 13.06 -36.10 31.38
N LEU A 495 13.12 -35.05 30.56
CA LEU A 495 13.45 -33.69 30.99
C LEU A 495 12.23 -32.95 31.54
N VAL A 496 12.45 -31.99 32.43
CA VAL A 496 11.36 -31.14 32.96
C VAL A 496 10.90 -30.18 31.86
N TYR A 497 9.59 -29.97 31.70
CA TYR A 497 9.04 -28.86 30.92
C TYR A 497 8.17 -27.96 31.82
N LEU A 498 8.04 -26.69 31.46
CA LEU A 498 7.23 -25.73 32.20
C LEU A 498 5.76 -25.90 31.81
N SER A 499 4.86 -25.87 32.78
CA SER A 499 3.40 -25.95 32.54
C SER A 499 2.67 -24.62 32.70
N GLN A 500 3.37 -23.59 33.18
CA GLN A 500 2.86 -22.23 33.35
C GLN A 500 3.75 -21.27 32.58
N TYR A 501 3.18 -20.14 32.17
CA TYR A 501 3.88 -19.06 31.48
C TYR A 501 4.55 -19.46 30.15
N VAL A 502 4.02 -20.52 29.54
CA VAL A 502 4.45 -21.03 28.24
C VAL A 502 3.24 -21.35 27.37
N ASN A 503 3.37 -21.16 26.07
CA ASN A 503 2.32 -21.51 25.11
C ASN A 503 2.58 -22.81 24.36
N ALA A 504 3.83 -23.25 24.29
CA ALA A 504 4.23 -24.50 23.68
C ALA A 504 5.55 -25.00 24.26
N PHE A 505 5.80 -26.30 24.16
CA PHE A 505 7.13 -26.86 24.36
C PHE A 505 7.41 -27.99 23.35
N PHE A 506 8.69 -28.28 23.13
CA PHE A 506 9.11 -29.42 22.32
C PHE A 506 10.42 -30.03 22.82
N SER A 507 10.51 -31.36 22.71
CA SER A 507 11.67 -32.19 23.07
C SER A 507 12.55 -32.38 21.84
N VAL A 508 13.87 -32.28 22.02
CA VAL A 508 14.86 -32.29 20.95
C VAL A 508 15.93 -33.33 21.26
N LYS A 509 16.19 -34.21 20.27
CA LYS A 509 17.37 -35.07 20.25
C LYS A 509 18.44 -34.42 19.38
N VAL A 510 19.55 -34.06 19.98
CA VAL A 510 20.68 -33.39 19.32
C VAL A 510 21.38 -34.37 18.39
N GLU A 511 21.59 -33.94 17.15
CA GLU A 511 22.29 -34.71 16.11
C GLU A 511 23.66 -34.10 15.80
N GLN A 512 23.78 -32.77 15.97
CA GLN A 512 24.98 -32.02 15.65
C GLN A 512 25.16 -30.84 16.60
N CYS A 513 26.42 -30.53 16.93
CA CYS A 513 26.80 -29.26 17.56
C CYS A 513 27.80 -28.55 16.65
N VAL A 514 27.50 -27.31 16.28
CA VAL A 514 28.38 -26.44 15.47
C VAL A 514 29.03 -25.42 16.39
N ASP A 515 30.36 -25.32 16.35
CA ASP A 515 31.11 -24.32 17.11
C ASP A 515 31.02 -22.94 16.43
N LEU A 516 30.56 -21.93 17.17
CA LEU A 516 30.42 -20.54 16.73
C LEU A 516 31.34 -19.58 17.53
N GLY A 517 32.42 -20.09 18.13
CA GLY A 517 33.33 -19.32 18.97
C GLY A 517 32.86 -19.31 20.42
N THR A 518 32.18 -18.25 20.87
CA THR A 518 31.69 -18.14 22.27
C THR A 518 30.46 -19.00 22.54
N HIS A 519 29.76 -19.45 21.50
CA HIS A 519 28.55 -20.27 21.57
C HIS A 519 28.72 -21.58 20.80
N GLY A 520 27.92 -22.59 21.15
CA GLY A 520 27.68 -23.72 20.27
C GLY A 520 26.20 -23.79 19.88
N MET A 521 25.97 -24.11 18.60
CA MET A 521 24.63 -24.28 18.04
C MET A 521 24.30 -25.77 17.95
N PHE A 522 23.35 -26.20 18.76
CA PHE A 522 22.84 -27.57 18.77
C PHE A 522 21.70 -27.70 17.75
N ILE A 523 21.89 -28.54 16.74
CA ILE A 523 20.87 -28.88 15.75
C ILE A 523 20.36 -30.28 16.08
N GLY A 524 19.04 -30.41 16.21
CA GLY A 524 18.43 -31.68 16.58
C GLY A 524 17.04 -31.89 16.01
N THR A 525 16.62 -33.15 16.01
CA THR A 525 15.29 -33.57 15.58
C THR A 525 14.30 -33.40 16.72
N VAL A 526 13.14 -32.83 16.41
CA VAL A 526 12.03 -32.71 17.35
C VAL A 526 11.37 -34.08 17.53
N THR A 527 11.42 -34.62 18.74
CA THR A 527 10.85 -35.94 19.06
C THR A 527 9.47 -35.86 19.68
N GLU A 528 9.12 -34.71 20.26
CA GLU A 528 7.83 -34.44 20.90
C GLU A 528 7.53 -32.95 20.80
N ALA A 529 6.28 -32.56 20.58
CA ALA A 529 5.85 -31.15 20.60
C ALA A 529 4.42 -31.04 21.12
N ARG A 530 4.15 -30.06 22.00
CA ARG A 530 2.82 -29.80 22.55
C ARG A 530 2.51 -28.30 22.55
N VAL A 531 1.28 -27.96 22.18
CA VAL A 531 0.70 -26.63 22.42
C VAL A 531 -0.01 -26.68 23.77
N LEU A 532 0.35 -25.76 24.66
CA LEU A 532 -0.14 -25.68 26.05
C LEU A 532 -1.11 -24.51 26.27
N SER A 533 -1.08 -23.47 25.41
CA SER A 533 -1.96 -22.30 25.49
C SER A 533 -2.05 -21.59 24.14
N GLN A 534 -3.09 -20.77 23.96
CA GLN A 534 -3.30 -19.90 22.77
C GLN A 534 -2.70 -18.49 22.96
N LYS A 535 -2.00 -18.23 24.06
CA LYS A 535 -1.33 -16.94 24.31
C LYS A 535 -0.14 -16.76 23.37
N ASP A 536 0.12 -15.52 22.97
CA ASP A 536 1.25 -15.18 22.11
C ASP A 536 2.61 -15.49 22.76
N THR A 537 3.59 -15.88 21.95
CA THR A 537 4.97 -16.07 22.39
C THR A 537 5.61 -14.72 22.69
N MET A 538 6.27 -14.60 23.84
CA MET A 538 7.06 -13.43 24.18
C MET A 538 8.25 -13.31 23.21
N THR A 539 8.31 -12.20 22.48
CA THR A 539 9.50 -11.86 21.69
C THR A 539 10.54 -11.17 22.57
N TYR A 540 11.81 -11.22 22.16
CA TYR A 540 12.89 -10.50 22.84
C TYR A 540 12.63 -8.99 22.89
N ALA A 541 12.09 -8.43 21.81
CA ALA A 541 11.67 -7.02 21.75
C ALA A 541 10.54 -6.72 22.75
N TYR A 542 9.54 -7.61 22.88
CA TYR A 542 8.47 -7.46 23.85
C TYR A 542 9.02 -7.49 25.29
N TYR A 543 9.93 -8.42 25.59
CA TYR A 543 10.61 -8.51 26.88
C TYR A 543 11.31 -7.20 27.25
N GLN A 544 12.14 -6.65 26.34
CA GLN A 544 12.87 -5.40 26.58
C GLN A 544 11.95 -4.20 26.84
N LYS A 545 10.80 -4.14 26.15
CA LYS A 545 9.87 -3.02 26.25
C LYS A 545 8.92 -3.09 27.44
N HIS A 546 8.48 -4.29 27.82
CA HIS A 546 7.32 -4.48 28.70
C HIS A 546 7.57 -5.32 29.95
N VAL A 547 8.61 -6.16 29.97
CA VAL A 547 8.82 -7.15 31.05
C VAL A 547 10.08 -6.85 31.85
N LYS A 548 11.18 -6.48 31.19
CA LYS A 548 12.42 -6.07 31.86
C LYS A 548 12.14 -4.83 32.71
N PRO A 549 12.40 -4.85 34.03
CA PRO A 549 12.27 -3.67 34.88
C PRO A 549 13.12 -2.54 34.32
N LYS A 550 12.50 -1.36 34.17
CA LYS A 550 13.26 -0.16 33.84
C LYS A 550 14.12 0.22 35.05
N PRO A 551 15.37 0.61 34.85
CA PRO A 551 16.19 1.10 35.95
C PRO A 551 15.52 2.32 36.60
N GLN A 552 15.38 2.31 37.93
CA GLN A 552 14.90 3.46 38.68
C GLN A 552 16.08 4.38 38.99
N THR A 553 16.37 5.31 38.08
CA THR A 553 17.52 6.22 38.17
C THR A 553 17.15 7.60 38.70
N ASP A 554 15.86 7.93 38.83
CA ASP A 554 15.40 9.23 39.29
C ASP A 554 15.89 9.55 40.71
N GLY A 555 16.65 10.64 40.84
CA GLY A 555 17.18 11.14 42.12
C GLY A 555 18.36 10.38 42.70
N LYS A 556 18.95 9.42 41.95
CA LYS A 556 20.08 8.61 42.41
C LYS A 556 21.37 8.99 41.70
N LYS A 557 22.48 9.08 42.44
CA LYS A 557 23.83 9.28 41.90
C LYS A 557 24.61 7.96 41.94
N GLY A 558 25.23 7.58 40.82
CA GLY A 558 26.07 6.40 40.73
C GLY A 558 26.01 5.72 39.37
N PHE A 559 25.94 4.39 39.34
CA PHE A 559 26.08 3.58 38.14
C PHE A 559 24.92 2.60 37.99
N VAL A 560 24.43 2.39 36.77
CA VAL A 560 23.37 1.44 36.45
C VAL A 560 23.91 0.28 35.61
N CYS A 561 23.56 -0.95 35.99
CA CYS A 561 23.89 -2.14 35.22
C CYS A 561 23.02 -2.22 33.97
N LYS A 562 23.62 -2.19 32.77
CA LYS A 562 22.92 -2.28 31.48
C LYS A 562 22.18 -3.61 31.28
N VAL A 563 22.65 -4.67 31.94
CA VAL A 563 22.09 -6.02 31.81
C VAL A 563 20.78 -6.17 32.59
N CYS A 564 20.74 -5.79 33.87
CA CYS A 564 19.59 -6.05 34.75
C CYS A 564 18.98 -4.81 35.41
N GLY A 565 19.54 -3.61 35.20
CA GLY A 565 19.04 -2.36 35.75
C GLY A 565 19.36 -2.13 37.24
N TYR A 566 20.25 -2.93 37.85
CA TYR A 566 20.71 -2.69 39.23
C TYR A 566 21.44 -1.34 39.33
N VAL A 567 21.08 -0.53 40.33
CA VAL A 567 21.72 0.75 40.59
C VAL A 567 22.70 0.61 41.76
N TYR A 568 23.97 0.89 41.49
CA TYR A 568 25.01 1.11 42.49
C TYR A 568 25.08 2.60 42.81
N GLU A 569 24.84 2.99 44.06
CA GLU A 569 24.92 4.39 44.50
C GLU A 569 26.30 4.67 45.10
N GLY A 570 27.08 5.51 44.45
CA GLY A 570 28.46 5.84 44.85
C GLY A 570 29.20 6.62 43.76
N ASP A 571 30.22 7.40 44.15
CA ASP A 571 30.92 8.31 43.25
C ASP A 571 31.83 7.58 42.22
N THR A 572 32.31 6.38 42.58
CA THR A 572 33.17 5.55 41.72
C THR A 572 32.77 4.09 41.85
N LEU A 573 32.61 3.38 40.72
CA LEU A 573 32.38 1.93 40.71
C LEU A 573 33.73 1.19 40.81
N PRO A 574 33.94 0.31 41.81
CA PRO A 574 35.16 -0.49 41.89
C PRO A 574 35.34 -1.39 40.65
N ASP A 575 36.58 -1.53 40.15
CA ASP A 575 36.89 -2.34 38.96
C ASP A 575 36.56 -3.83 39.15
N ASP A 576 36.58 -4.31 40.40
CA ASP A 576 36.23 -5.68 40.80
C ASP A 576 34.76 -5.84 41.22
N PHE A 577 33.93 -4.80 41.03
CA PHE A 577 32.52 -4.84 41.40
C PHE A 577 31.76 -5.86 40.56
N ILE A 578 31.00 -6.71 41.24
CA ILE A 578 30.13 -7.71 40.63
C ILE A 578 28.68 -7.38 40.98
N CYS A 579 27.86 -7.16 39.95
CA CYS A 579 26.44 -6.88 40.11
C CYS A 579 25.77 -7.94 41.02
N PRO A 580 25.11 -7.56 42.11
CA PRO A 580 24.52 -8.53 43.03
C PRO A 580 23.36 -9.31 42.41
N LEU A 581 22.68 -8.74 41.40
CA LEU A 581 21.54 -9.36 40.71
C LEU A 581 21.98 -10.30 39.57
N CYS A 582 22.71 -9.81 38.57
CA CYS A 582 23.05 -10.60 37.38
C CYS A 582 24.49 -11.16 37.35
N LYS A 583 25.31 -10.84 38.35
CA LYS A 583 26.72 -11.29 38.47
C LYS A 583 27.66 -10.84 37.34
N HIS A 584 27.25 -9.88 36.51
CA HIS A 584 28.13 -9.19 35.56
C HIS A 584 29.08 -8.21 36.27
N GLY A 585 30.27 -8.02 35.69
CA GLY A 585 31.32 -7.17 36.24
C GLY A 585 31.11 -5.68 35.99
N ALA A 586 32.03 -4.85 36.50
CA ALA A 586 31.97 -3.38 36.40
C ALA A 586 31.86 -2.84 34.96
N ALA A 587 32.37 -3.57 33.95
CA ALA A 587 32.28 -3.19 32.54
C ALA A 587 30.84 -3.11 31.98
N ASP A 588 29.89 -3.77 32.64
CA ASP A 588 28.48 -3.77 32.24
C ASP A 588 27.66 -2.66 32.91
N PHE A 589 28.32 -1.75 33.62
CA PHE A 589 27.71 -0.58 34.23
C PHE A 589 27.97 0.69 33.40
N GLU A 590 27.05 1.64 33.50
CA GLU A 590 27.19 2.98 32.93
C GLU A 590 26.81 4.03 33.99
N PRO A 591 27.42 5.23 33.96
CA PRO A 591 27.09 6.30 34.90
C PRO A 591 25.65 6.77 34.69
N ILE A 592 24.95 6.99 35.80
CA ILE A 592 23.66 7.67 35.83
C ILE A 592 23.96 9.16 35.69
N GLY A 593 23.51 9.79 34.60
CA GLY A 593 23.82 11.18 34.26
C GLY A 593 23.50 12.18 35.38
N GLU A 594 24.24 13.29 35.43
CA GLU A 594 24.00 14.41 36.36
C GLU A 594 22.66 15.12 36.15
#